data_AF-A0A3B9F2M5-F1
#
_entry.id   AF-A0A3B9F2M5-F1
#
_cell.length_a   1.000
_cell.length_b   1.000
_cell.length_c   1.000
_cell.angle_alpha   90.00
_cell.angle_beta   90.00
_cell.angle_gamma   90.00
#
_symmetry.space_group_name_H-M   'P 1'
#
loop_
_entity.id
_entity.type
_entity.pdbx_description
1 polymer ?
#
loop_
_entity_poly.entity_id
_entity_poly.type
_entity_poly.pdbx_seq_one_letter_code
_entity_poly.pdbx_strand_id
1 'polypeptide(L)'
;MKKIFITILILLTGFNVQAINEREFIERLKATHPFFEQQALSSQIKQVEKRLTTANEDWVISINGNYKNENASDISSSTYNKLNTTSADVSATRKIANSGSD
;
A
#
# COMPACT_ATOMS: atom_id res chain seq x y z
N MET A 1 -66.52 -18.01 20.71
CA MET A 1 -65.43 -18.18 21.69
C MET A 1 -64.22 -18.93 21.13
N LYS A 2 -64.36 -20.15 20.57
CA LYS A 2 -63.23 -20.95 20.01
C LYS A 2 -62.34 -20.22 18.98
N LYS A 3 -62.93 -19.44 18.06
CA LYS A 3 -62.17 -18.71 17.02
C LYS A 3 -61.28 -17.60 17.59
N ILE A 4 -61.75 -16.90 18.62
CA ILE A 4 -61.00 -15.82 19.29
C ILE A 4 -59.76 -16.37 19.98
N PHE A 5 -59.87 -17.53 20.62
CA PHE A 5 -58.73 -18.21 21.23
C PHE A 5 -57.66 -18.62 20.21
N ILE A 6 -58.06 -19.09 19.03
CA ILE A 6 -57.13 -19.45 17.95
C ILE A 6 -56.40 -18.21 17.42
N THR A 7 -57.12 -17.10 17.23
CA THR A 7 -56.52 -15.84 16.76
C THR A 7 -55.52 -15.28 17.78
N ILE A 8 -55.85 -15.34 19.08
CA ILE A 8 -54.96 -14.91 20.16
C ILE A 8 -53.70 -15.79 20.21
N LEU A 9 -53.86 -17.12 20.07
CA LEU A 9 -52.72 -18.04 20.07
C LEU A 9 -51.75 -17.77 18.91
N ILE A 10 -52.27 -17.52 17.71
CA ILE A 10 -51.45 -17.16 16.54
C ILE A 10 -50.72 -15.83 16.77
N LEU A 11 -51.41 -14.83 17.34
CA LEU A 11 -50.82 -13.54 17.66
C LEU A 11 -49.67 -13.65 18.67
N LEU A 12 -49.81 -14.52 19.70
CA LEU A 12 -48.75 -14.73 20.69
C LEU A 12 -47.51 -15.43 20.12
N THR A 13 -47.66 -16.30 19.11
CA THR A 13 -46.51 -16.97 18.47
C THR A 13 -45.66 -16.05 17.59
N GLY A 14 -46.20 -14.87 17.20
CA GLY A 14 -45.50 -13.90 16.36
C GLY A 14 -44.46 -13.03 17.08
N PHE A 15 -44.43 -13.02 18.42
CA PHE A 15 -43.57 -12.13 19.21
C PHE A 15 -42.20 -12.71 19.57
N ASN A 16 -41.67 -13.65 18.77
CA ASN A 16 -40.33 -14.21 18.96
C ASN A 16 -39.22 -13.31 18.39
N VAL A 17 -39.28 -12.00 18.62
CA VAL A 17 -38.14 -11.11 18.38
C VAL A 17 -37.23 -11.21 19.61
N GLN A 18 -36.26 -12.12 19.56
CA GLN A 18 -35.12 -12.08 20.48
C GLN A 18 -34.39 -10.77 20.22
N ALA A 19 -34.28 -9.93 21.25
CA ALA A 19 -33.51 -8.70 21.18
C ALA A 19 -32.05 -9.07 20.86
N ILE A 20 -31.55 -8.56 19.72
CA ILE A 20 -30.17 -8.79 19.32
C ILE A 20 -29.24 -8.13 20.34
N ASN A 21 -28.23 -8.86 20.79
CA ASN A 21 -27.19 -8.31 21.66
C ASN A 21 -26.28 -7.38 20.83
N GLU A 22 -25.75 -6.32 21.44
CA GLU A 22 -24.87 -5.34 20.78
C GLU A 22 -23.71 -5.97 20.00
N ARG A 23 -23.04 -6.99 20.57
CA ARG A 23 -21.96 -7.72 19.88
C ARG A 23 -22.46 -8.43 18.63
N GLU A 24 -23.62 -9.07 18.74
CA GLU A 24 -24.23 -9.83 17.65
C GLU A 24 -24.71 -8.91 16.53
N PHE A 25 -25.18 -7.70 16.88
CA PHE A 25 -25.46 -6.64 15.92
C PHE A 25 -24.19 -6.19 15.18
N ILE A 26 -23.10 -5.93 15.90
CA ILE A 26 -21.82 -5.50 15.29
C ILE A 26 -21.26 -6.60 14.38
N GLU A 27 -21.31 -7.87 14.79
CA GLU A 27 -20.86 -8.99 13.97
C GLU A 27 -21.68 -9.11 12.68
N ARG A 28 -23.01 -9.05 12.77
CA ARG A 28 -23.87 -9.03 11.59
C ARG A 28 -23.62 -7.81 10.70
N LEU A 29 -23.42 -6.63 11.29
CA LEU A 29 -23.14 -5.41 10.55
C LEU A 29 -21.83 -5.54 9.76
N LYS A 30 -20.76 -6.04 10.40
CA LYS A 30 -19.47 -6.29 9.73
C LYS A 30 -19.58 -7.33 8.61
N ALA A 31 -20.38 -8.39 8.82
CA ALA A 31 -20.54 -9.47 7.85
C ALA A 31 -21.44 -9.11 6.66
N THR A 32 -22.40 -8.19 6.85
CA THR A 32 -23.41 -7.90 5.82
C THR A 32 -23.12 -6.60 5.06
N HIS A 33 -22.43 -5.63 5.68
CA HIS A 33 -22.27 -4.31 5.11
C HIS A 33 -21.06 -4.23 4.16
N PRO A 34 -21.25 -3.89 2.85
CA PRO A 34 -20.20 -3.94 1.83
C PRO A 34 -18.95 -3.11 2.13
N PHE A 35 -19.10 -2.03 2.91
CA PHE A 35 -17.98 -1.18 3.34
C PHE A 35 -16.85 -1.96 4.02
N PHE A 36 -17.15 -2.94 4.88
CA PHE A 36 -16.11 -3.66 5.62
C PHE A 36 -15.34 -4.63 4.72
N GLU A 37 -16.01 -5.23 3.73
CA GLU A 37 -15.35 -6.01 2.69
C GLU A 37 -14.43 -5.14 1.84
N GLN A 38 -14.91 -3.96 1.42
CA GLN A 38 -14.12 -2.98 0.68
C GLN A 38 -12.92 -2.48 1.50
N GLN A 39 -13.10 -2.23 2.80
CA GLN A 39 -12.04 -1.83 3.70
C GLN A 39 -11.00 -2.94 3.88
N ALA A 40 -11.43 -4.19 4.05
CA ALA A 40 -10.53 -5.34 4.16
C ALA A 40 -9.74 -5.57 2.87
N LEU A 41 -10.40 -5.45 1.70
CA LEU A 41 -9.75 -5.55 0.41
C LEU A 41 -8.73 -4.41 0.20
N SER A 42 -9.09 -3.17 0.53
CA SER A 42 -8.19 -2.02 0.48
C SER A 42 -6.96 -2.21 1.37
N SER A 43 -7.15 -2.73 2.58
CA SER A 43 -6.04 -3.05 3.49
C SER A 43 -5.11 -4.10 2.91
N GLN A 44 -5.65 -5.16 2.30
CA GLN A 44 -4.85 -6.20 1.64
C GLN A 44 -4.07 -5.65 0.46
N ILE A 45 -4.70 -4.83 -0.40
CA ILE A 45 -4.03 -4.15 -1.52
C ILE A 45 -2.86 -3.30 -0.99
N LYS A 46 -3.10 -2.47 0.03
CA LYS A 46 -2.03 -1.65 0.65
C LYS A 46 -0.91 -2.50 1.25
N GLN A 47 -1.21 -3.67 1.81
CA GLN A 47 -0.17 -4.58 2.30
C GLN A 47 0.68 -5.15 1.16
N VAL A 48 0.05 -5.53 0.05
CA VAL A 48 0.76 -6.02 -1.14
C VAL A 48 1.61 -4.89 -1.74
N GLU A 49 1.05 -3.70 -1.91
CA GLU A 49 1.77 -2.50 -2.36
C GLU A 49 2.95 -2.19 -1.44
N LYS A 50 2.76 -2.23 -0.13
CA LYS A 50 3.84 -2.04 0.85
C LYS A 50 4.94 -3.08 0.65
N ARG A 51 4.62 -4.36 0.47
CA ARG A 51 5.62 -5.41 0.24
C ARG A 51 6.37 -5.21 -1.08
N LEU A 52 5.67 -4.86 -2.15
CA LEU A 52 6.27 -4.57 -3.45
C LEU A 52 7.18 -3.33 -3.40
N THR A 53 6.80 -2.33 -2.63
CA THR A 53 7.60 -1.11 -2.43
C THR A 53 8.79 -1.38 -1.51
N THR A 54 8.61 -2.06 -0.37
CA THR A 54 9.69 -2.44 0.56
C THR A 54 10.74 -3.33 -0.13
N ALA A 55 10.33 -4.22 -1.03
CA ALA A 55 11.26 -5.03 -1.81
C ALA A 55 12.16 -4.21 -2.75
N ASN A 56 11.77 -2.97 -3.08
CA ASN A 56 12.44 -2.13 -4.07
C ASN A 56 13.06 -0.84 -3.52
N GLU A 57 12.92 -0.53 -2.23
CA GLU A 57 13.21 0.84 -1.73
C GLU A 57 14.34 1.01 -0.73
N ASP A 58 14.96 -0.03 -0.18
CA ASP A 58 15.92 0.24 0.90
C ASP A 58 17.22 0.89 0.39
N TRP A 59 17.77 0.44 -0.74
CA TRP A 59 19.00 1.02 -1.30
C TRP A 59 19.09 0.84 -2.82
N VAL A 60 19.29 1.94 -3.54
CA VAL A 60 19.75 1.93 -4.93
C VAL A 60 21.25 2.16 -4.92
N ILE A 61 22.02 1.12 -5.29
CA ILE A 61 23.48 1.18 -5.41
C ILE A 61 23.83 1.28 -6.88
N SER A 62 24.56 2.34 -7.26
CA SER A 62 25.03 2.55 -8.63
C SER A 62 26.55 2.66 -8.65
N ILE A 63 27.16 1.98 -9.62
CA ILE A 63 28.59 2.02 -9.91
C ILE A 63 28.71 2.45 -11.37
N ASN A 64 29.44 3.53 -11.63
CA ASN A 64 29.63 4.05 -12.96
C ASN A 64 31.13 4.26 -13.22
N GLY A 65 31.63 3.71 -14.32
CA GLY A 65 32.97 4.00 -14.82
C GLY A 65 32.85 4.86 -16.07
N ASN A 66 33.58 5.97 -16.14
CA ASN A 66 33.68 6.76 -17.36
C ASN A 66 35.12 6.78 -17.90
N TYR A 67 35.21 6.92 -19.21
CA TYR A 67 36.45 7.22 -19.89
C TYR A 67 36.17 8.33 -20.90
N LYS A 68 36.98 9.38 -20.85
CA LYS A 68 36.91 10.52 -21.76
C LYS A 68 38.30 10.79 -22.33
N ASN A 69 38.34 11.08 -23.62
CA ASN A 69 39.54 11.47 -24.34
C ASN A 69 39.28 12.81 -25.02
N GLU A 70 40.13 13.77 -24.74
CA GLU A 70 40.04 15.14 -25.23
C GLU A 70 41.31 15.44 -26.03
N ASN A 71 41.14 15.89 -27.28
CA ASN A 71 42.23 16.40 -28.10
C ASN A 71 42.09 17.92 -28.21
N ALA A 72 43.12 18.64 -27.81
CA ALA A 72 43.16 20.10 -27.80
C ALA A 72 44.35 20.63 -28.62
N SER A 73 44.93 19.82 -29.50
CA SER A 73 46.05 20.19 -30.39
C SER A 73 45.79 21.46 -31.21
N ASP A 74 44.53 21.75 -31.52
CA ASP A 74 44.13 22.84 -32.40
C ASP A 74 43.69 24.10 -31.62
N ILE A 75 43.76 24.07 -30.28
CA ILE A 75 43.35 25.17 -29.41
C ILE A 75 44.60 25.90 -28.93
N SER A 76 44.87 27.08 -29.49
CA SER A 76 46.08 27.87 -29.25
C SER A 76 46.29 28.32 -27.79
N SER A 77 45.23 28.37 -26.99
CA SER A 77 45.28 28.72 -25.56
C SER A 77 45.26 27.50 -24.62
N SER A 78 45.22 26.28 -25.16
CA SER A 78 45.19 25.07 -24.34
C SER A 78 46.53 24.83 -23.66
N THR A 79 46.50 24.39 -22.41
CA THR A 79 47.70 23.99 -21.65
C THR A 79 48.11 22.54 -21.91
N TYR A 80 47.33 21.79 -22.68
CA TYR A 80 47.59 20.39 -23.02
C TYR A 80 47.19 20.07 -24.47
N ASN A 81 47.88 19.10 -25.09
CA ASN A 81 47.54 18.62 -26.43
C ASN A 81 46.54 17.46 -26.41
N LYS A 82 46.67 16.55 -25.44
CA LYS A 82 45.75 15.43 -25.26
C LYS A 82 45.56 15.15 -23.78
N LEU A 83 44.30 14.92 -23.38
CA LEU A 83 43.94 14.61 -22.01
C LEU A 83 43.04 13.39 -21.99
N ASN A 84 43.46 12.38 -21.24
CA ASN A 84 42.66 11.19 -20.99
C ASN A 84 42.20 11.25 -19.54
N THR A 85 40.88 11.17 -19.34
CA THR A 85 40.25 11.19 -18.02
C THR A 85 39.54 9.87 -17.83
N THR A 86 39.80 9.22 -16.70
CA THR A 86 39.07 8.03 -16.24
C THR A 86 38.46 8.38 -14.89
N SER A 87 37.14 8.28 -14.76
CA SER A 87 36.47 8.39 -13.46
C SER A 87 35.78 7.09 -13.09
N ALA A 88 35.70 6.86 -11.78
CA ALA A 88 34.89 5.82 -11.19
C ALA A 88 34.05 6.47 -10.10
N ASP A 89 32.73 6.31 -10.22
CA ASP A 89 31.73 6.95 -9.38
C ASP A 89 30.91 5.85 -8.70
N VAL A 90 30.77 5.94 -7.38
CA VAL A 90 29.96 5.02 -6.58
C VAL A 90 28.96 5.84 -5.79
N SER A 91 27.67 5.51 -5.93
CA SER A 91 26.60 6.19 -5.21
C SER A 91 25.65 5.20 -4.57
N ALA A 92 25.21 5.50 -3.36
CA ALA A 92 24.15 4.79 -2.67
C ALA A 92 23.05 5.78 -2.29
N THR A 93 21.82 5.52 -2.71
CA THR A 93 20.67 6.35 -2.35
C THR A 93 19.62 5.48 -1.67
N ARG A 94 19.18 5.90 -0.48
CA ARG A 94 18.10 5.26 0.27
C ARG A 94 16.82 6.06 0.11
N LYS A 95 15.74 5.40 -0.32
CA LYS A 95 14.42 6.01 -0.33
C LYS A 95 13.70 5.64 0.95
N ILE A 96 13.27 6.65 1.72
CA ILE A 96 12.51 6.43 2.94
C ILE A 96 11.05 6.68 2.60
N ALA A 97 10.27 5.63 2.38
CA ALA A 97 8.82 5.77 2.31
C ALA A 97 8.26 6.16 3.69
N ASN A 98 7.47 7.24 3.73
CA ASN A 98 6.66 7.56 4.88
C ASN A 98 5.61 6.44 5.05
N SER A 99 5.56 5.79 6.22
CA SER A 99 4.64 4.69 6.51
C SER A 99 3.19 5.14 6.71
N GLY A 100 2.91 6.45 6.64
CA GLY A 100 1.57 7.01 6.82
C GLY A 100 1.03 6.83 8.24
N SER A 101 1.93 6.73 9.22
CA SER A 101 1.61 6.70 10.64
C SER A 101 1.58 8.14 11.15
N ASP A 102 0.41 8.76 11.06
CA ASP A 102 0.00 9.88 11.93
C ASP A 102 -0.90 9.31 13.05
#